data_AF-A0A1I2J8S5-F1
#
_entry.id   AF-A0A1I2J8S5-F1
#
_cell.length_a   1.000
_cell.length_b   1.000
_cell.length_c   1.000
_cell.angle_alpha   90.00
_cell.angle_beta   90.00
_cell.angle_gamma   90.00
#
_symmetry.space_group_name_H-M   'P 1'
#
loop_
_entity.id
_entity.type
_entity.pdbx_description
1 polymer ?
#
loop_
_entity_poly.entity_id
_entity_poly.type
_entity_poly.pdbx_seq_one_letter_code
_entity_poly.pdbx_strand_id
1 'polypeptide(L)'
;MNRIPERTPMEQGQDGPTSADAEGPQRPPGSPAVDALRRTVAGALTELFGGFMRQLPLVLVQRARSTQSVAERRACLELAQAVKGPGGENWTCDFIQRVESRLIGAARTGDSAAVDPERGDVLLLTRAELRAETQYAALITDLDARMQSVRRTVYFPVRAGAVSPADLCHALQETAVAMNCSGGALRLLFEQFDEHVLPLLPRFYRTLLDALADIEVRVTETQALLQRETLRAQPMQTAASAPAPATAPAHARATPAAASKVRPIDAKTRAMLEAAVAKGPIDGESYSDSRLAADLLALQTEAPLSGGPDIPPERRWVPLQRISLAGQFLNEATEDPLVPQELGPQHESVRFPLVKSALTDATLFTALTHPLRSLVNELMLKAATSRVTGTVEARQMAEVLQQVLVQFDLAPDFVREAMLTAQPISEEEIARFFEGQRRQAQQRREAVVQEAKRLVVRELELRTFGRPIPHPAIKFLNTSWGPLLVKRLLQHGADNAHWRADLERMEKLLDELETSDGEMPPPPSWQTLVAEMSAELSAAGMSAERVKEAQALLETAWQSARQRLPF
;
A
#
# COMPACT_ATOMS: atom_id res chain seq x y z
N MET A 1 33.36 -49.71 41.90
CA MET A 1 34.70 -49.82 41.29
C MET A 1 34.57 -50.68 40.04
N ASN A 2 34.97 -50.13 38.88
CA ASN A 2 35.48 -50.77 37.65
C ASN A 2 34.73 -51.97 37.02
N ARG A 3 34.14 -51.81 35.83
CA ARG A 3 34.73 -51.91 34.46
C ARG A 3 35.21 -53.32 34.11
N ILE A 4 34.54 -53.99 33.17
CA ILE A 4 35.04 -55.03 32.23
C ILE A 4 34.11 -55.05 30.97
N PRO A 5 34.58 -55.44 29.77
CA PRO A 5 34.37 -54.68 28.52
C PRO A 5 33.84 -55.49 27.30
N GLU A 6 33.86 -54.80 26.14
CA GLU A 6 34.04 -55.25 24.74
C GLU A 6 33.13 -56.34 24.13
N ARG A 7 32.53 -55.99 22.97
CA ARG A 7 32.73 -56.74 21.71
C ARG A 7 32.15 -56.02 20.49
N THR A 8 32.98 -55.98 19.45
CA THR A 8 32.78 -55.60 18.04
C THR A 8 31.58 -56.29 17.38
N PRO A 9 31.10 -55.73 16.25
CA PRO A 9 30.69 -56.61 15.15
C PRO A 9 31.24 -56.18 13.78
N MET A 10 31.40 -57.22 12.94
CA MET A 10 31.83 -57.20 11.55
C MET A 10 30.77 -56.68 10.58
N GLU A 11 31.29 -56.22 9.44
CA GLU A 11 30.64 -55.83 8.19
C GLU A 11 29.63 -56.85 7.62
N GLN A 12 28.63 -56.33 6.88
CA GLN A 12 28.38 -56.78 5.50
C GLN A 12 27.59 -55.73 4.71
N GLY A 13 28.06 -55.50 3.48
CA GLY A 13 27.78 -54.37 2.59
C GLY A 13 26.36 -54.18 2.05
N GLN A 14 26.11 -52.95 1.62
CA GLN A 14 25.34 -52.67 0.41
C GLN A 14 25.77 -51.30 -0.17
N ASP A 15 26.31 -51.34 -1.38
CA ASP A 15 26.58 -50.18 -2.23
C ASP A 15 25.28 -49.43 -2.55
N GLY A 16 25.30 -48.11 -2.34
CA GLY A 16 24.34 -47.14 -2.86
C GLY A 16 25.09 -45.86 -3.22
N PRO A 17 24.81 -45.22 -4.38
CA PRO A 17 25.65 -44.17 -4.92
C PRO A 17 25.59 -42.90 -4.08
N THR A 18 26.76 -42.31 -3.89
CA THR A 18 27.05 -41.04 -3.20
C THR A 18 26.20 -39.90 -3.74
N SER A 19 25.18 -39.49 -3.00
CA SER A 19 24.46 -38.23 -3.21
C SER A 19 25.30 -37.08 -2.63
N ALA A 20 26.31 -36.65 -3.38
CA ALA A 20 26.87 -35.31 -3.26
C ALA A 20 25.95 -34.38 -4.05
N ASP A 21 25.02 -33.73 -3.36
CA ASP A 21 24.44 -32.41 -3.65
C ASP A 21 23.26 -32.18 -2.69
N ALA A 22 23.58 -31.92 -1.43
CA ALA A 22 22.63 -31.34 -0.49
C ALA A 22 22.61 -29.83 -0.74
N GLU A 23 21.76 -29.41 -1.69
CA GLU A 23 21.38 -28.00 -1.85
C GLU A 23 20.84 -27.46 -0.52
N GLY A 24 21.55 -26.48 0.05
CA GLY A 24 21.02 -25.65 1.13
C GLY A 24 19.79 -24.85 0.70
N PRO A 25 19.05 -24.24 1.64
CA PRO A 25 17.80 -23.53 1.33
C PRO A 25 18.05 -22.49 0.24
N GLN A 26 17.46 -22.72 -0.93
CA GLN A 26 17.58 -21.87 -2.11
C GLN A 26 17.22 -20.43 -1.73
N ARG A 27 18.22 -19.53 -1.74
CA ARG A 27 18.02 -18.10 -1.49
C ARG A 27 17.04 -17.55 -2.53
N PRO A 28 16.08 -16.69 -2.14
CA PRO A 28 15.16 -16.08 -3.09
C PRO A 28 15.93 -15.27 -4.15
N PRO A 29 15.43 -15.21 -5.39
CA PRO A 29 16.11 -14.62 -6.56
C PRO A 29 16.39 -13.11 -6.51
N GLY A 30 16.22 -12.46 -5.35
CA GLY A 30 16.49 -11.03 -5.12
C GLY A 30 17.62 -10.70 -4.12
N SER A 31 18.25 -11.71 -3.51
CA SER A 31 19.35 -11.51 -2.55
C SER A 31 20.52 -10.65 -3.06
N PRO A 32 21.06 -10.83 -4.29
CA PRO A 32 22.30 -10.14 -4.68
C PRO A 32 22.11 -8.64 -4.92
N ALA A 33 20.94 -8.23 -5.41
CA ALA A 33 20.61 -6.81 -5.61
C ALA A 33 20.40 -6.08 -4.27
N VAL A 34 19.76 -6.74 -3.30
CA VAL A 34 19.59 -6.21 -1.94
C VAL A 34 20.93 -6.15 -1.21
N ASP A 35 21.77 -7.18 -1.35
CA ASP A 35 23.11 -7.19 -0.77
C ASP A 35 24.02 -6.12 -1.40
N ALA A 36 23.81 -5.79 -2.68
CA ALA A 36 24.49 -4.66 -3.34
C ALA A 36 23.97 -3.31 -2.84
N LEU A 37 22.65 -3.14 -2.71
CA LEU A 37 22.04 -1.93 -2.16
C LEU A 37 22.48 -1.68 -0.72
N ARG A 38 22.44 -2.72 0.13
CA ARG A 38 22.89 -2.67 1.52
C ARG A 38 24.35 -2.26 1.63
N ARG A 39 25.25 -2.89 0.85
CA ARG A 39 26.67 -2.51 0.81
C ARG A 39 26.87 -1.06 0.38
N THR A 40 26.06 -0.58 -0.55
CA THR A 40 26.15 0.80 -1.04
C THR A 40 25.68 1.80 0.02
N VAL A 41 24.56 1.53 0.68
CA VAL A 41 24.05 2.34 1.79
C VAL A 41 25.06 2.36 2.94
N ALA A 42 25.58 1.20 3.34
CA ALA A 42 26.59 1.10 4.41
C ALA A 42 27.87 1.85 4.05
N GLY A 43 28.39 1.71 2.84
CA GLY A 43 29.58 2.41 2.37
C GLY A 43 29.39 3.93 2.37
N ALA A 44 28.29 4.41 1.80
CA ALA A 44 27.99 5.83 1.71
C ALA A 44 27.73 6.47 3.09
N LEU A 45 27.05 5.75 4.01
CA LEU A 45 26.88 6.19 5.40
C LEU A 45 28.20 6.15 6.18
N THR A 46 29.07 5.18 5.93
CA THR A 46 30.40 5.11 6.59
C THR A 46 31.25 6.31 6.20
N GLU A 47 31.23 6.73 4.94
CA GLU A 47 31.98 7.89 4.47
C GLU A 47 31.44 9.20 5.08
N LEU A 48 30.13 9.38 5.04
CA LEU A 48 29.45 10.57 5.51
C LEU A 48 29.49 10.70 7.04
N PHE A 49 29.11 9.65 7.77
CA PHE A 49 29.07 9.66 9.23
C PHE A 49 30.45 9.48 9.85
N GLY A 50 31.33 8.67 9.24
CA GLY A 50 32.71 8.49 9.72
C GLY A 50 33.56 9.76 9.60
N GLY A 51 33.27 10.65 8.64
CA GLY A 51 33.85 11.99 8.58
C GLY A 51 33.39 12.87 9.75
N PHE A 52 32.07 12.95 9.94
CA PHE A 52 31.44 13.67 11.05
C PHE A 52 31.98 13.21 12.42
N MET A 53 32.03 11.91 12.65
CA MET A 53 32.47 11.33 13.92
C MET A 53 33.93 11.61 14.26
N ARG A 54 34.81 11.73 13.26
CA ARG A 54 36.21 12.11 13.46
C ARG A 54 36.38 13.59 13.79
N GLN A 55 35.51 14.45 13.25
CA GLN A 55 35.56 15.90 13.45
C GLN A 55 34.84 16.34 14.73
N LEU A 56 33.77 15.65 15.11
CA LEU A 56 32.89 16.00 16.22
C LEU A 56 33.63 16.24 17.55
N PRO A 57 34.57 15.38 18.02
CA PRO A 57 35.31 15.66 19.25
C PRO A 57 36.19 16.91 19.19
N LEU A 58 36.71 17.26 18.01
CA LEU A 58 37.56 18.44 17.83
C LEU A 58 36.71 19.71 17.95
N VAL A 59 35.56 19.73 17.28
CA VAL A 59 34.62 20.86 17.31
C VAL A 59 34.04 21.07 18.72
N LEU A 60 33.67 19.99 19.41
CA LEU A 60 33.15 20.06 20.78
C LEU A 60 34.20 20.56 21.79
N VAL A 61 35.46 20.14 21.66
CA VAL A 61 36.54 20.62 22.53
C VAL A 61 36.85 22.10 22.27
N GLN A 62 36.77 22.56 21.03
CA GLN A 62 36.91 23.98 20.70
C GLN A 62 35.74 24.80 21.28
N ARG A 63 34.50 24.32 21.11
CA ARG A 63 33.29 24.97 21.65
C ARG A 63 33.28 25.02 23.17
N ALA A 64 33.73 23.96 23.84
CA ALA A 64 33.89 23.92 25.30
C ALA A 64 34.87 25.00 25.83
N ARG A 65 35.90 25.34 25.04
CA ARG A 65 36.88 26.39 25.39
C ARG A 65 36.35 27.79 25.17
N SER A 66 35.48 28.01 24.17
CA SER A 66 34.93 29.33 23.84
C SER A 66 33.66 29.69 24.62
N THR A 67 32.88 28.70 25.03
CA THR A 67 31.62 28.90 25.76
C THR A 67 31.86 29.42 27.18
N GLN A 68 31.07 30.41 27.61
CA GLN A 68 31.08 30.94 28.99
C GLN A 68 30.16 30.15 29.96
N SER A 69 29.18 29.42 29.43
CA SER A 69 28.24 28.60 30.20
C SER A 69 28.88 27.31 30.72
N VAL A 70 28.83 27.09 32.03
CA VAL A 70 29.35 25.87 32.68
C VAL A 70 28.56 24.63 32.25
N ALA A 71 27.25 24.76 32.02
CA ALA A 71 26.38 23.66 31.60
C ALA A 71 26.69 23.19 30.17
N GLU A 72 26.84 24.12 29.23
CA GLU A 72 27.18 23.80 27.83
C GLU A 72 28.63 23.27 27.72
N ARG A 73 29.58 23.84 28.49
CA ARG A 73 30.94 23.30 28.57
C ARG A 73 30.96 21.85 29.07
N ARG A 74 30.13 21.52 30.07
CA ARG A 74 30.00 20.15 30.60
C ARG A 74 29.41 19.19 29.56
N ALA A 75 28.35 19.59 28.87
CA ALA A 75 27.72 18.79 27.82
C ALA A 75 28.66 18.54 26.62
N CYS A 76 29.44 19.54 26.19
CA CYS A 76 30.45 19.37 25.14
C CYS A 76 31.54 18.36 25.51
N LEU A 77 32.02 18.41 26.76
CA LEU A 77 33.06 17.48 27.24
C LEU A 77 32.52 16.06 27.45
N GLU A 78 31.28 15.93 27.93
CA GLU A 78 30.58 14.64 28.05
C GLU A 78 30.43 13.96 26.68
N LEU A 79 29.91 14.69 25.68
CA LEU A 79 29.76 14.16 24.33
C LEU A 79 31.12 13.84 23.68
N ALA A 80 32.13 14.69 23.86
CA ALA A 80 33.47 14.43 23.35
C ALA A 80 34.13 13.19 24.00
N GLN A 81 33.83 12.91 25.27
CA GLN A 81 34.28 11.70 25.97
C GLN A 81 33.51 10.46 25.52
N ALA A 82 32.19 10.55 25.33
CA ALA A 82 31.38 9.45 24.82
C ALA A 82 31.86 8.97 23.44
N VAL A 83 32.24 9.92 22.58
CA VAL A 83 32.76 9.63 21.23
C VAL A 83 34.20 9.09 21.23
N LYS A 84 35.04 9.51 22.17
CA LYS A 84 36.44 9.04 22.28
C LYS A 84 36.61 7.78 23.14
N GLY A 85 35.59 7.41 23.92
CA GLY A 85 35.61 6.25 24.80
C GLY A 85 35.47 4.91 24.06
N PRO A 86 35.60 3.78 24.77
CA PRO A 86 35.57 2.43 24.19
C PRO A 86 34.27 2.05 23.47
N GLY A 87 33.17 2.79 23.67
CA GLY A 87 31.93 2.61 22.89
C GLY A 87 31.82 3.49 21.64
N GLY A 88 32.69 4.49 21.46
CA GLY A 88 32.69 5.38 20.30
C GLY A 88 33.17 4.71 19.01
N GLU A 89 34.03 3.69 19.12
CA GLU A 89 34.53 2.91 17.98
C GLU A 89 33.41 2.14 17.27
N ASN A 90 32.39 1.70 18.01
CA ASN A 90 31.24 0.99 17.48
C ASN A 90 30.10 1.90 17.05
N TRP A 91 30.14 3.20 17.37
CA TRP A 91 29.01 4.12 17.16
C TRP A 91 28.61 4.26 15.69
N THR A 92 29.59 4.27 14.79
CA THR A 92 29.34 4.30 13.34
C THR A 92 28.73 2.98 12.85
N CYS A 93 29.25 1.85 13.34
CA CYS A 93 28.73 0.52 12.99
C CYS A 93 27.29 0.31 13.50
N ASP A 94 27.04 0.69 14.74
CA ASP A 94 25.74 0.58 15.41
C ASP A 94 24.68 1.48 14.77
N PHE A 95 25.05 2.71 14.38
CA PHE A 95 24.19 3.61 13.62
C PHE A 95 23.83 3.01 12.25
N ILE A 96 24.82 2.53 11.49
CA ILE A 96 24.60 1.93 10.18
C ILE A 96 23.73 0.68 10.29
N GLN A 97 23.97 -0.18 11.28
CA GLN A 97 23.19 -1.39 11.50
C GLN A 97 21.72 -1.08 11.80
N ARG A 98 21.44 -0.02 12.55
CA ARG A 98 20.06 0.46 12.80
C ARG A 98 19.39 0.94 11.50
N VAL A 99 20.09 1.73 10.68
CA VAL A 99 19.57 2.19 9.38
C VAL A 99 19.30 1.01 8.42
N GLU A 100 20.22 0.04 8.35
CA GLU A 100 20.05 -1.18 7.53
C GLU A 100 18.85 -2.03 7.98
N SER A 101 18.64 -2.16 9.30
CA SER A 101 17.53 -2.93 9.86
C SER A 101 16.17 -2.31 9.49
N ARG A 102 16.09 -0.98 9.47
CA ARG A 102 14.90 -0.22 9.05
C ARG A 102 14.66 -0.32 7.54
N LEU A 103 15.74 -0.32 6.74
CA LEU A 103 15.69 -0.40 5.28
C LEU A 103 15.09 -1.72 4.77
N ILE A 104 15.42 -2.84 5.43
CA ILE A 104 15.05 -4.21 5.00
C ILE A 104 13.85 -4.76 5.80
N GLY A 105 13.46 -4.08 6.89
CA GLY A 105 12.34 -4.51 7.74
C GLY A 105 12.63 -5.76 8.56
N ALA A 106 13.91 -6.13 8.73
CA ALA A 106 14.33 -7.21 9.60
C ALA A 106 14.15 -6.78 11.06
N ALA A 107 12.95 -7.02 11.59
CA ALA A 107 12.71 -6.99 13.01
C ALA A 107 13.67 -7.96 13.70
N ARG A 108 14.65 -7.45 14.44
CA ARG A 108 15.10 -8.19 15.61
C ARG A 108 13.99 -8.09 16.64
N THR A 109 13.32 -9.22 16.83
CA THR A 109 12.61 -9.55 18.05
C THR A 109 13.55 -9.36 19.24
N GLY A 110 13.16 -8.53 20.20
CA GLY A 110 13.84 -8.36 21.48
C GLY A 110 14.42 -6.96 21.69
N ASP A 111 13.87 -6.27 22.69
CA ASP A 111 14.28 -5.00 23.27
C ASP A 111 14.24 -3.75 22.38
N SER A 112 13.08 -3.08 22.40
CA SER A 112 13.09 -1.63 22.58
C SER A 112 12.18 -1.34 23.77
N ALA A 113 12.81 -1.25 24.95
CA ALA A 113 12.18 -0.62 26.10
C ALA A 113 11.81 0.81 25.68
N ALA A 114 10.53 1.15 25.83
CA ALA A 114 10.04 2.51 25.65
C ALA A 114 10.80 3.43 26.61
N VAL A 115 11.82 4.10 26.10
CA VAL A 115 12.45 5.23 26.78
C VAL A 115 11.56 6.42 26.45
N ASP A 116 10.83 6.90 27.45
CA ASP A 116 10.09 8.17 27.38
C ASP A 116 11.11 9.30 27.10
N PRO A 117 11.06 9.96 25.92
CA PRO A 117 11.92 11.10 25.66
C PRO A 117 11.35 12.30 26.42
N GLU A 118 12.16 12.94 27.26
CA GLU A 118 11.77 14.16 27.97
C GLU A 118 11.22 15.19 26.97
N ARG A 119 10.10 15.86 27.33
CA ARG A 119 9.30 16.78 26.48
C ARG A 119 10.10 17.86 25.73
N GLY A 120 11.34 18.16 26.12
CA GLY A 120 12.22 19.10 25.42
C GLY A 120 12.90 18.56 24.17
N ASP A 121 13.10 17.24 24.07
CA ASP A 121 13.83 16.59 22.96
C ASP A 121 12.91 16.33 21.75
N VAL A 122 11.63 16.05 22.00
CA VAL A 122 10.58 15.88 20.97
C VAL A 122 10.34 17.16 20.15
N LEU A 123 10.49 18.33 20.77
CA LEU A 123 10.31 19.64 20.13
C LEU A 123 11.48 20.07 19.23
N LEU A 124 12.69 19.54 19.48
CA LEU A 124 13.87 19.82 18.64
C LEU A 124 13.91 18.91 17.42
N LEU A 125 13.54 17.64 17.60
CA LEU A 125 13.37 16.65 16.53
C LEU A 125 12.37 17.14 15.48
N THR A 126 11.18 17.53 15.91
CA THR A 126 10.12 18.00 15.00
C THR A 126 10.52 19.21 14.14
N ARG A 127 11.38 20.12 14.61
CA ARG A 127 11.81 21.29 13.84
C ARG A 127 12.92 20.97 12.83
N ALA A 128 13.91 20.15 13.22
CA ALA A 128 14.98 19.71 12.33
C ALA A 128 14.44 18.75 11.25
N GLU A 129 13.53 17.85 11.63
CA GLU A 129 12.82 16.94 10.74
C GLU A 129 11.97 17.69 9.71
N LEU A 130 11.10 18.62 10.13
CA LEU A 130 10.27 19.38 9.18
C LEU A 130 11.13 20.16 8.17
N ARG A 131 12.25 20.73 8.62
CA ARG A 131 13.16 21.51 7.78
C ARG A 131 13.90 20.63 6.78
N ALA A 132 14.41 19.48 7.21
CA ALA A 132 15.15 18.58 6.34
C ALA A 132 14.22 17.87 5.33
N GLU A 133 13.02 17.47 5.75
CA GLU A 133 12.00 16.87 4.87
C GLU A 133 11.52 17.87 3.80
N THR A 134 11.23 19.11 4.19
CA THR A 134 10.83 20.14 3.21
C THR A 134 11.95 20.52 2.24
N GLN A 135 13.21 20.55 2.70
CA GLN A 135 14.36 20.90 1.87
C GLN A 135 14.73 19.81 0.86
N TYR A 136 14.51 18.53 1.19
CA TYR A 136 14.94 17.39 0.37
C TYR A 136 13.80 16.57 -0.24
N ALA A 137 12.54 17.02 -0.10
CA ALA A 137 11.35 16.34 -0.58
C ALA A 137 11.43 15.84 -2.04
N ALA A 138 11.97 16.63 -2.96
CA ALA A 138 12.11 16.23 -4.37
C ALA A 138 13.07 15.04 -4.55
N LEU A 139 14.23 15.06 -3.87
CA LEU A 139 15.22 13.98 -3.94
C LEU A 139 14.72 12.71 -3.24
N ILE A 140 13.97 12.85 -2.14
CA ILE A 140 13.35 11.73 -1.42
C ILE A 140 12.26 11.09 -2.28
N THR A 141 11.46 11.91 -2.99
CA THR A 141 10.42 11.43 -3.91
C THR A 141 11.04 10.66 -5.09
N ASP A 142 12.12 11.17 -5.69
CA ASP A 142 12.84 10.48 -6.77
C ASP A 142 13.48 9.17 -6.28
N LEU A 143 14.04 9.17 -5.08
CA LEU A 143 14.60 7.97 -4.44
C LEU A 143 13.51 6.93 -4.17
N ASP A 144 12.36 7.34 -3.64
CA ASP A 144 11.22 6.45 -3.39
C ASP A 144 10.67 5.88 -4.70
N ALA A 145 10.53 6.68 -5.75
CA ALA A 145 10.09 6.23 -7.07
C ALA A 145 11.02 5.14 -7.66
N ARG A 146 12.35 5.32 -7.58
CA ARG A 146 13.33 4.31 -8.04
C ARG A 146 13.38 3.08 -7.14
N MET A 147 13.30 3.26 -5.82
CA MET A 147 13.23 2.13 -4.88
C MET A 147 11.97 1.28 -5.13
N GLN A 148 10.84 1.92 -5.47
CA GLN A 148 9.60 1.25 -5.86
C GLN A 148 9.71 0.53 -7.22
N SER A 149 10.45 1.09 -8.17
CA SER A 149 10.78 0.44 -9.44
C SER A 149 11.59 -0.84 -9.23
N VAL A 150 12.66 -0.79 -8.43
CA VAL A 150 13.45 -1.97 -8.04
C VAL A 150 12.59 -3.00 -7.27
N ARG A 151 11.69 -2.54 -6.38
CA ARG A 151 10.77 -3.41 -5.61
C ARG A 151 9.85 -4.22 -6.52
N ARG A 152 9.32 -3.64 -7.60
CA ARG A 152 8.44 -4.33 -8.56
C ARG A 152 9.17 -5.44 -9.31
N THR A 153 10.47 -5.31 -9.47
CA THR A 153 11.28 -6.20 -10.30
C THR A 153 11.96 -7.31 -9.49
N VAL A 154 12.24 -7.08 -8.20
CA VAL A 154 13.04 -7.99 -7.34
C VAL A 154 12.21 -8.67 -6.21
N TYR A 155 10.92 -8.37 -6.07
CA TYR A 155 9.99 -9.04 -5.13
C TYR A 155 10.48 -9.07 -3.66
N PHE A 156 11.09 -7.98 -3.17
CA PHE A 156 11.57 -7.88 -1.79
C PHE A 156 11.21 -6.52 -1.14
N PRO A 157 10.76 -6.46 0.14
CA PRO A 157 10.34 -5.23 0.79
C PRO A 157 11.54 -4.34 1.19
N VAL A 158 11.78 -3.26 0.44
CA VAL A 158 12.70 -2.18 0.83
C VAL A 158 11.87 -0.96 1.24
N ARG A 159 12.19 -0.36 2.39
CA ARG A 159 11.54 0.87 2.90
C ARG A 159 12.38 2.09 2.54
N ALA A 160 11.96 2.87 1.54
CA ALA A 160 12.65 4.11 1.15
C ALA A 160 12.70 5.14 2.29
N GLY A 161 11.69 5.13 3.18
CA GLY A 161 11.65 5.98 4.37
C GLY A 161 12.85 5.80 5.31
N ALA A 162 13.49 4.62 5.34
CA ALA A 162 14.60 4.34 6.26
C ALA A 162 15.85 5.22 6.06
N VAL A 163 15.94 5.89 4.91
CA VAL A 163 17.03 6.83 4.56
C VAL A 163 16.56 8.29 4.51
N SER A 164 15.31 8.53 4.94
CA SER A 164 14.77 9.87 5.14
C SER A 164 15.55 10.59 6.24
N PRO A 165 15.64 11.93 6.19
CA PRO A 165 16.26 12.70 7.26
C PRO A 165 15.63 12.41 8.63
N ALA A 166 14.31 12.19 8.69
CA ALA A 166 13.64 11.84 9.94
C ALA A 166 14.09 10.49 10.51
N ASP A 167 14.15 9.44 9.68
CA ASP A 167 14.63 8.13 10.12
C ASP A 167 16.12 8.12 10.49
N LEU A 168 16.95 8.92 9.81
CA LEU A 168 18.36 9.09 10.17
C LEU A 168 18.51 9.79 11.54
N CYS A 169 17.70 10.82 11.82
CA CYS A 169 17.67 11.49 13.12
C CYS A 169 17.21 10.56 14.24
N HIS A 170 16.19 9.74 14.00
CA HIS A 170 15.74 8.74 14.96
C HIS A 170 16.78 7.63 15.19
N ALA A 171 17.45 7.14 14.14
CA ALA A 171 18.51 6.16 14.29
C ALA A 171 19.71 6.73 15.07
N LEU A 172 20.02 8.01 14.89
CA LEU A 172 21.05 8.71 15.65
C LEU A 172 20.65 8.84 17.13
N GLN A 173 19.39 9.20 17.40
CA GLN A 173 18.86 9.30 18.76
C GLN A 173 18.97 7.98 19.52
N GLU A 174 18.50 6.88 18.92
CA GLU A 174 18.57 5.55 19.53
C GLU A 174 20.02 5.12 19.81
N THR A 175 20.94 5.50 18.93
CA THR A 175 22.37 5.22 19.07
C THR A 175 23.02 6.07 20.18
N ALA A 176 22.53 7.28 20.41
CA ALA A 176 23.01 8.16 21.47
C ALA A 176 22.39 7.83 22.84
N VAL A 177 21.12 7.43 22.88
CA VAL A 177 20.42 6.97 24.10
C VAL A 177 21.01 5.67 24.62
N ALA A 178 21.33 4.71 23.74
CA ALA A 178 22.00 3.46 24.11
C ALA A 178 23.38 3.67 24.78
N MET A 179 23.95 4.86 24.63
CA MET A 179 25.26 5.27 25.16
C MET A 179 25.14 6.19 26.39
N ASN A 180 23.94 6.36 26.97
CA ASN A 180 23.66 7.22 28.13
C ASN A 180 24.07 8.70 27.95
N CYS A 181 23.90 9.27 26.75
CA CYS A 181 24.13 10.71 26.54
C CYS A 181 23.07 11.54 27.28
N SER A 182 23.47 12.59 28.01
CA SER A 182 22.52 13.53 28.63
C SER A 182 21.73 14.34 27.59
N GLY A 183 20.56 14.87 27.96
CA GLY A 183 19.73 15.71 27.07
C GLY A 183 20.46 16.95 26.54
N GLY A 184 21.39 17.52 27.33
CA GLY A 184 22.25 18.62 26.89
C GLY A 184 23.25 18.19 25.81
N ALA A 185 23.81 16.98 25.92
CA ALA A 185 24.69 16.39 24.92
C ALA A 185 23.92 15.99 23.65
N LEU A 186 22.70 15.46 23.77
CA LEU A 186 21.82 15.17 22.64
C LEU A 186 21.49 16.42 21.82
N ARG A 187 21.15 17.53 22.48
CA ARG A 187 20.89 18.81 21.80
C ARG A 187 22.10 19.26 20.96
N LEU A 188 23.30 19.18 21.53
CA LEU A 188 24.53 19.56 20.82
C LEU A 188 24.86 18.60 19.67
N LEU A 189 24.57 17.31 19.83
CA LEU A 189 24.74 16.32 18.77
C LEU A 189 23.85 16.64 17.55
N PHE A 190 22.58 16.94 17.77
CA PHE A 190 21.66 17.31 16.69
C PHE A 190 22.02 18.64 16.03
N GLU A 191 22.44 19.64 16.80
CA GLU A 191 22.90 20.92 16.25
C GLU A 191 24.12 20.73 15.33
N GLN A 192 25.06 19.87 15.72
CA GLN A 192 26.23 19.57 14.89
C GLN A 192 25.91 18.68 13.70
N PHE A 193 24.94 17.77 13.82
CA PHE A 193 24.41 16.98 12.71
C PHE A 193 23.74 17.87 11.65
N ASP A 194 22.92 18.84 12.08
CA ASP A 194 22.28 19.80 11.19
C ASP A 194 23.30 20.65 10.40
N GLU A 195 24.40 21.04 11.05
CA GLU A 195 25.40 21.91 10.45
C GLU A 195 26.37 21.16 9.51
N HIS A 196 26.74 19.93 9.85
CA HIS A 196 27.82 19.20 9.15
C HIS A 196 27.36 18.02 8.32
N VAL A 197 26.21 17.41 8.65
CA VAL A 197 25.70 16.20 7.96
C VAL A 197 24.58 16.51 6.99
N LEU A 198 23.58 17.32 7.37
CA LEU A 198 22.48 17.68 6.46
C LEU A 198 22.95 18.29 5.13
N PRO A 199 23.98 19.17 5.05
CA PRO A 199 24.43 19.71 3.77
C PRO A 199 25.08 18.68 2.83
N LEU A 200 25.50 17.52 3.37
CA LEU A 200 26.14 16.44 2.62
C LEU A 200 25.14 15.39 2.11
N LEU A 201 23.91 15.39 2.63
CA LEU A 201 22.84 14.47 2.22
C LEU A 201 22.56 14.46 0.69
N PRO A 202 22.61 15.58 -0.06
CA PRO A 202 22.41 15.53 -1.51
C PRO A 202 23.42 14.65 -2.25
N ARG A 203 24.68 14.60 -1.79
CA ARG A 203 25.71 13.72 -2.38
C ARG A 203 25.42 12.27 -2.07
N PHE A 204 24.98 12.00 -0.85
CA PHE A 204 24.54 10.68 -0.41
C PHE A 204 23.36 10.18 -1.26
N TYR A 205 22.30 10.99 -1.43
CA TYR A 205 21.15 10.61 -2.25
C TYR A 205 21.51 10.38 -3.71
N ARG A 206 22.40 11.19 -4.31
CA ARG A 206 22.88 10.96 -5.68
C ARG A 206 23.62 9.63 -5.82
N THR A 207 24.51 9.32 -4.88
CA THR A 207 25.25 8.05 -4.85
C THR A 207 24.30 6.85 -4.79
N LEU A 208 23.22 6.95 -4.02
CA LEU A 208 22.17 5.92 -3.96
C LEU A 208 21.37 5.83 -5.25
N LEU A 209 20.99 6.97 -5.84
CA LEU A 209 20.25 7.02 -7.10
C LEU A 209 21.04 6.41 -8.26
N ASP A 210 22.35 6.65 -8.30
CA ASP A 210 23.27 6.08 -9.30
C ASP A 210 23.42 4.56 -9.11
N ALA A 211 23.59 4.11 -7.86
CA ALA A 211 23.65 2.69 -7.56
C ALA A 211 22.34 1.95 -7.85
N LEU A 212 21.18 2.58 -7.62
CA LEU A 212 19.88 2.04 -7.99
C LEU A 212 19.72 1.95 -9.52
N ALA A 213 20.21 2.93 -10.28
CA ALA A 213 20.21 2.85 -11.74
C ALA A 213 21.06 1.68 -12.25
N ASP A 214 22.25 1.47 -11.67
CA ASP A 214 23.10 0.33 -12.02
C ASP A 214 22.42 -1.02 -11.69
N ILE A 215 21.68 -1.09 -10.59
CA ILE A 215 20.89 -2.28 -10.23
C ILE A 215 19.74 -2.48 -11.24
N GLU A 216 19.02 -1.44 -11.62
CA GLU A 216 17.94 -1.51 -12.62
C GLU A 216 18.43 -2.00 -13.99
N VAL A 217 19.58 -1.51 -14.46
CA VAL A 217 20.19 -1.94 -15.72
C VAL A 217 20.56 -3.44 -15.66
N ARG A 218 21.25 -3.87 -14.60
CA ARG A 218 21.66 -5.28 -14.44
C ARG A 218 20.48 -6.24 -14.34
N VAL A 219 19.41 -5.83 -13.66
CA VAL A 219 18.19 -6.64 -13.54
C VAL A 219 17.49 -6.76 -14.90
N THR A 220 17.45 -5.67 -15.68
CA THR A 220 16.89 -5.67 -17.04
C THR A 220 17.69 -6.52 -18.00
N GLU A 221 19.03 -6.46 -17.95
CA GLU A 221 19.92 -7.32 -18.74
C GLU A 221 19.76 -8.81 -18.39
N THR A 222 19.65 -9.12 -17.09
CA THR A 222 19.42 -10.50 -16.62
C THR A 222 18.07 -11.03 -17.11
N GLN A 223 17.02 -10.21 -17.09
CA GLN A 223 15.71 -10.57 -17.64
C GLN A 223 15.74 -10.75 -19.17
N ALA A 224 16.48 -9.91 -19.90
CA ALA A 224 16.64 -10.03 -21.34
C ALA A 224 17.44 -11.29 -21.74
N LEU A 225 18.42 -11.69 -20.94
CA LEU A 225 19.17 -12.95 -21.12
C LEU A 225 18.30 -14.17 -20.83
N LEU A 226 17.52 -14.16 -19.75
CA LEU A 226 16.56 -15.21 -19.43
C LEU A 226 15.44 -15.34 -20.48
N GLN A 227 14.98 -14.23 -21.05
CA GLN A 227 14.05 -14.23 -22.20
C GLN A 227 14.69 -14.84 -23.45
N ARG A 228 15.98 -14.57 -23.71
CA ARG A 228 16.73 -15.18 -24.83
C ARG A 228 16.98 -16.67 -24.62
N GLU A 229 17.23 -17.11 -23.40
CA GLU A 229 17.39 -18.53 -23.06
C GLU A 229 16.07 -19.29 -23.12
N THR A 230 14.97 -18.70 -22.68
CA THR A 230 13.61 -19.30 -22.82
C THR A 230 13.16 -19.36 -24.29
N LEU A 231 13.56 -18.41 -25.13
CA LEU A 231 13.37 -18.48 -26.59
C LEU A 231 14.24 -19.58 -27.24
N ARG A 232 15.42 -19.90 -26.67
CA ARG A 232 16.29 -21.00 -27.13
C ARG A 232 15.87 -22.38 -26.64
N ALA A 233 15.22 -22.47 -25.47
CA ALA A 233 14.82 -23.72 -24.84
C ALA A 233 13.45 -24.25 -25.31
N GLN A 234 12.78 -23.58 -26.24
CA GLN A 234 11.59 -24.13 -26.89
C GLN A 234 12.02 -25.29 -27.82
N PRO A 235 11.39 -26.48 -27.72
CA PRO A 235 11.76 -27.60 -28.59
C PRO A 235 11.46 -27.25 -30.05
N MET A 236 12.49 -27.39 -30.90
CA MET A 236 12.36 -27.33 -32.36
C MET A 236 11.31 -28.34 -32.81
N GLN A 237 10.10 -27.86 -33.12
CA GLN A 237 9.23 -28.59 -34.04
C GLN A 237 9.91 -28.56 -35.41
N THR A 238 10.20 -29.75 -35.90
CA THR A 238 10.84 -30.07 -37.17
C THR A 238 10.31 -29.19 -38.31
N ALA A 239 11.25 -28.47 -38.92
CA ALA A 239 11.08 -27.82 -40.20
C ALA A 239 10.74 -28.86 -41.28
N ALA A 240 9.50 -28.81 -41.78
CA ALA A 240 9.14 -29.37 -43.07
C ALA A 240 8.74 -28.23 -44.00
N SER A 241 9.57 -28.05 -45.04
CA SER A 241 9.31 -27.32 -46.30
C SER A 241 8.90 -25.85 -46.22
N ALA A 242 9.82 -24.97 -46.64
CA ALA A 242 9.49 -23.61 -47.07
C ALA A 242 8.65 -23.61 -48.36
N PRO A 243 7.66 -22.71 -48.51
CA PRO A 243 7.24 -22.20 -49.81
C PRO A 243 7.91 -20.85 -50.10
N ALA A 244 8.09 -20.60 -51.40
CA ALA A 244 8.68 -19.41 -52.02
C ALA A 244 7.84 -18.12 -51.77
N PRO A 245 8.30 -16.91 -52.19
CA PRO A 245 7.75 -15.65 -51.72
C PRO A 245 6.36 -15.42 -52.31
N ALA A 246 5.33 -15.48 -51.47
CA ALA A 246 3.97 -15.12 -51.80
C ALA A 246 3.56 -13.89 -51.00
N THR A 247 3.19 -12.84 -51.74
CA THR A 247 2.16 -11.82 -51.48
C THR A 247 1.60 -11.70 -50.06
N ALA A 248 1.57 -10.45 -49.58
CA ALA A 248 0.86 -9.91 -48.40
C ALA A 248 -0.24 -10.83 -47.81
N PRO A 249 -0.28 -11.04 -46.49
CA PRO A 249 -1.22 -11.98 -45.91
C PRO A 249 -2.66 -11.51 -46.11
N ALA A 250 -3.35 -12.23 -47.00
CA ALA A 250 -4.79 -12.23 -47.10
C ALA A 250 -5.39 -12.63 -45.75
N HIS A 251 -6.46 -11.92 -45.40
CA HIS A 251 -7.24 -12.04 -44.19
C HIS A 251 -7.38 -13.49 -43.70
N ALA A 252 -6.91 -13.73 -42.48
CA ALA A 252 -7.36 -14.87 -41.70
C ALA A 252 -8.88 -14.78 -41.57
N ARG A 253 -9.58 -15.62 -42.33
CA ARG A 253 -11.01 -15.82 -42.24
C ARG A 253 -11.26 -16.45 -40.87
N ALA A 254 -11.59 -15.61 -39.89
CA ALA A 254 -12.17 -16.07 -38.64
C ALA A 254 -13.40 -16.92 -38.99
N THR A 255 -13.39 -18.19 -38.62
CA THR A 255 -14.54 -19.06 -38.79
C THR A 255 -15.71 -18.58 -37.92
N PRO A 256 -16.98 -18.83 -38.32
CA PRO A 256 -18.17 -18.28 -37.65
C PRO A 256 -18.38 -18.73 -36.20
N ALA A 257 -17.55 -19.65 -35.69
CA ALA A 257 -17.66 -20.17 -34.33
C ALA A 257 -17.29 -19.14 -33.24
N ALA A 258 -16.49 -18.10 -33.56
CA ALA A 258 -16.19 -17.01 -32.63
C ALA A 258 -17.37 -16.02 -32.44
N ALA A 259 -18.27 -15.92 -33.43
CA ALA A 259 -19.45 -15.06 -33.37
C ALA A 259 -20.54 -15.59 -32.40
N SER A 260 -20.44 -16.84 -31.95
CA SER A 260 -21.42 -17.49 -31.07
C SER A 260 -21.37 -17.05 -29.60
N LYS A 261 -20.41 -16.19 -29.18
CA LYS A 261 -20.21 -15.80 -27.77
C LYS A 261 -20.17 -14.28 -27.54
N VAL A 262 -20.76 -13.50 -28.43
CA VAL A 262 -20.81 -12.03 -28.25
C VAL A 262 -21.75 -11.73 -27.09
N ARG A 263 -21.21 -11.28 -25.96
CA ARG A 263 -22.02 -10.83 -24.83
C ARG A 263 -22.81 -9.58 -25.24
N PRO A 264 -24.13 -9.52 -25.01
CA PRO A 264 -24.89 -8.30 -25.25
C PRO A 264 -24.37 -7.17 -24.37
N ILE A 265 -24.49 -5.93 -24.85
CA ILE A 265 -24.19 -4.73 -24.05
C ILE A 265 -25.14 -4.74 -22.84
N ASP A 266 -24.59 -4.50 -21.66
CA ASP A 266 -25.34 -4.49 -20.40
C ASP A 266 -26.33 -3.31 -20.32
N ALA A 267 -27.32 -3.44 -19.44
CA ALA A 267 -28.40 -2.46 -19.32
C ALA A 267 -27.91 -1.04 -18.98
N LYS A 268 -26.88 -0.91 -18.13
CA LYS A 268 -26.36 0.41 -17.74
C LYS A 268 -25.59 1.07 -18.88
N THR A 269 -24.81 0.29 -19.63
CA THR A 269 -24.13 0.79 -20.83
C THR A 269 -25.12 1.17 -21.93
N ARG A 270 -26.19 0.38 -22.13
CA ARG A 270 -27.27 0.75 -23.05
C ARG A 270 -27.94 2.06 -22.66
N ALA A 271 -28.36 2.20 -21.40
CA ALA A 271 -29.01 3.41 -20.91
C ALA A 271 -28.12 4.65 -21.06
N MET A 272 -26.80 4.50 -20.84
CA MET A 272 -25.83 5.56 -21.08
C MET A 272 -25.77 5.97 -22.57
N LEU A 273 -25.77 5.01 -23.50
CA LEU A 273 -25.78 5.30 -24.93
C LEU A 273 -27.09 5.97 -25.37
N GLU A 274 -28.25 5.48 -24.90
CA GLU A 274 -29.57 6.10 -25.16
C GLU A 274 -29.61 7.55 -24.67
N ALA A 275 -29.08 7.81 -23.47
CA ALA A 275 -28.95 9.17 -22.94
C ALA A 275 -28.00 10.05 -23.77
N ALA A 276 -26.93 9.49 -24.34
CA ALA A 276 -26.02 10.22 -25.22
C ALA A 276 -26.66 10.57 -26.57
N VAL A 277 -27.49 9.68 -27.12
CA VAL A 277 -28.30 9.96 -28.32
C VAL A 277 -29.26 11.14 -28.08
N ALA A 278 -29.91 11.18 -26.92
CA ALA A 278 -30.87 12.24 -26.59
C ALA A 278 -30.25 13.64 -26.40
N LYS A 279 -28.92 13.75 -26.26
CA LYS A 279 -28.22 15.03 -25.98
C LYS A 279 -27.95 15.90 -27.20
N GLY A 280 -28.10 15.40 -28.42
CA GLY A 280 -27.71 16.14 -29.62
C GLY A 280 -28.40 15.65 -30.90
N PRO A 281 -28.46 16.49 -31.94
CA PRO A 281 -29.08 16.12 -33.21
C PRO A 281 -28.26 15.01 -33.91
N ILE A 282 -28.97 13.99 -34.40
CA ILE A 282 -28.39 12.85 -35.14
C ILE A 282 -28.09 13.26 -36.60
N ASP A 283 -28.84 14.23 -37.13
CA ASP A 283 -28.81 14.65 -38.54
C ASP A 283 -27.87 15.84 -38.85
N GLY A 284 -26.93 16.16 -37.94
CA GLY A 284 -25.96 17.25 -38.14
C GLY A 284 -24.87 16.94 -39.18
N GLU A 285 -24.28 17.99 -39.78
CA GLU A 285 -23.17 17.87 -40.75
C GLU A 285 -21.89 17.29 -40.14
N SER A 286 -21.65 17.50 -38.83
CA SER A 286 -20.50 16.94 -38.10
C SER A 286 -20.88 15.62 -37.42
N TYR A 287 -19.97 14.65 -37.42
CA TYR A 287 -20.14 13.43 -36.63
C TYR A 287 -19.98 13.79 -35.14
N SER A 288 -21.05 13.56 -34.37
CA SER A 288 -21.14 13.95 -32.96
C SER A 288 -21.19 12.72 -32.06
N ASP A 289 -21.01 12.92 -30.76
CA ASP A 289 -21.14 11.85 -29.76
C ASP A 289 -22.53 11.20 -29.75
N SER A 290 -23.58 11.96 -30.05
CA SER A 290 -24.94 11.43 -30.18
C SER A 290 -25.08 10.50 -31.39
N ARG A 291 -24.39 10.81 -32.49
CA ARG A 291 -24.37 9.97 -33.70
C ARG A 291 -23.50 8.73 -33.52
N LEU A 292 -22.35 8.86 -32.85
CA LEU A 292 -21.55 7.71 -32.41
C LEU A 292 -22.37 6.80 -31.51
N ALA A 293 -23.06 7.34 -30.50
CA ALA A 293 -23.88 6.53 -29.60
C ALA A 293 -25.02 5.80 -30.34
N ALA A 294 -25.64 6.45 -31.33
CA ALA A 294 -26.65 5.83 -32.18
C ALA A 294 -26.05 4.68 -33.02
N ASP A 295 -24.88 4.89 -33.62
CA ASP A 295 -24.14 3.86 -34.36
C ASP A 295 -23.78 2.67 -33.45
N LEU A 296 -23.32 2.92 -32.21
CA LEU A 296 -22.99 1.88 -31.24
C LEU A 296 -24.21 1.05 -30.80
N LEU A 297 -25.38 1.68 -30.67
CA LEU A 297 -26.65 0.97 -30.42
C LEU A 297 -27.08 0.15 -31.65
N ALA A 298 -26.92 0.72 -32.85
CA ALA A 298 -27.24 0.06 -34.11
C ALA A 298 -26.34 -1.15 -34.40
N LEU A 299 -25.16 -1.28 -33.77
CA LEU A 299 -24.36 -2.50 -33.85
C LEU A 299 -25.09 -3.74 -33.30
N GLN A 300 -26.00 -3.58 -32.32
CA GLN A 300 -26.81 -4.68 -31.79
C GLN A 300 -27.95 -5.09 -32.73
N THR A 301 -28.32 -4.21 -33.66
CA THR A 301 -29.42 -4.43 -34.59
C THR A 301 -28.86 -4.64 -36.00
N GLU A 302 -29.68 -5.15 -36.91
CA GLU A 302 -29.30 -5.25 -38.33
C GLU A 302 -29.44 -3.90 -39.06
N ALA A 303 -29.61 -2.79 -38.32
CA ALA A 303 -29.78 -1.47 -38.90
C ALA A 303 -28.49 -0.99 -39.61
N PRO A 304 -28.62 -0.17 -40.67
CA PRO A 304 -27.47 0.49 -41.29
C PRO A 304 -26.88 1.56 -40.36
N LEU A 305 -25.56 1.73 -40.38
CA LEU A 305 -24.88 2.77 -39.60
C LEU A 305 -25.01 4.12 -40.30
N SER A 306 -25.15 5.21 -39.53
CA SER A 306 -25.52 6.53 -40.07
C SER A 306 -24.33 7.34 -40.60
N GLY A 307 -23.08 6.89 -40.45
CA GLY A 307 -21.88 7.74 -40.51
C GLY A 307 -20.80 7.51 -41.59
N GLY A 308 -21.02 6.76 -42.67
CA GLY A 308 -19.97 6.49 -43.69
C GLY A 308 -19.76 4.99 -43.94
N PRO A 309 -18.58 4.50 -44.42
CA PRO A 309 -18.43 3.09 -44.82
C PRO A 309 -18.86 2.15 -43.69
N ASP A 310 -19.78 1.26 -44.03
CA ASP A 310 -20.45 0.36 -43.09
C ASP A 310 -19.49 -0.71 -42.60
N ILE A 311 -19.47 -0.97 -41.29
CA ILE A 311 -18.78 -2.15 -40.76
C ILE A 311 -19.53 -3.37 -41.29
N PRO A 312 -18.86 -4.30 -42.02
CA PRO A 312 -19.50 -5.49 -42.53
C PRO A 312 -20.22 -6.23 -41.40
N PRO A 313 -21.43 -6.79 -41.62
CA PRO A 313 -22.22 -7.43 -40.57
C PRO A 313 -21.41 -8.52 -39.83
N GLU A 314 -20.55 -9.25 -40.55
CA GLU A 314 -19.65 -10.27 -40.01
C GLU A 314 -18.58 -9.75 -39.04
N ARG A 315 -18.33 -8.43 -38.99
CA ARG A 315 -17.31 -7.79 -38.13
C ARG A 315 -17.91 -6.90 -37.04
N ARG A 316 -19.21 -6.63 -37.05
CA ARG A 316 -19.90 -5.79 -36.04
C ARG A 316 -19.72 -6.30 -34.60
N TRP A 317 -19.49 -7.60 -34.45
CA TRP A 317 -19.25 -8.22 -33.16
C TRP A 317 -17.97 -7.78 -32.45
N VAL A 318 -16.94 -7.29 -33.18
CA VAL A 318 -15.66 -6.90 -32.58
C VAL A 318 -15.82 -5.62 -31.75
N PRO A 319 -16.38 -4.50 -32.29
CA PRO A 319 -16.73 -3.35 -31.46
C PRO A 319 -17.73 -3.71 -30.34
N LEU A 320 -18.72 -4.57 -30.59
CA LEU A 320 -19.64 -5.03 -29.53
C LEU A 320 -18.89 -5.73 -28.38
N GLN A 321 -17.91 -6.58 -28.69
CA GLN A 321 -17.06 -7.21 -27.69
C GLN A 321 -16.37 -6.15 -26.82
N ARG A 322 -15.79 -5.10 -27.44
CA ARG A 322 -15.11 -4.00 -26.70
C ARG A 322 -16.07 -3.24 -25.77
N ILE A 323 -17.27 -2.91 -26.26
CA ILE A 323 -18.27 -2.19 -25.47
C ILE A 323 -18.70 -3.04 -24.27
N SER A 324 -19.02 -4.31 -24.48
CA SER A 324 -19.44 -5.22 -23.42
C SER A 324 -18.36 -5.43 -22.36
N LEU A 325 -17.09 -5.52 -22.77
CA LEU A 325 -15.96 -5.62 -21.84
C LEU A 325 -15.76 -4.34 -21.01
N ALA A 326 -15.89 -3.16 -21.63
CA ALA A 326 -15.81 -1.88 -20.93
C ALA A 326 -16.94 -1.72 -19.90
N GLY A 327 -18.17 -2.08 -20.29
CA GLY A 327 -19.33 -2.08 -19.41
C GLY A 327 -19.14 -3.03 -18.21
N GLN A 328 -18.73 -4.27 -18.48
CA GLN A 328 -18.44 -5.25 -17.43
C GLN A 328 -17.32 -4.79 -16.49
N PHE A 329 -16.23 -4.23 -17.02
CA PHE A 329 -15.12 -3.71 -16.21
C PHE A 329 -15.60 -2.63 -15.23
N LEU A 330 -16.38 -1.65 -15.69
CA LEU A 330 -16.89 -0.60 -14.82
C LEU A 330 -17.93 -1.14 -13.82
N ASN A 331 -18.78 -2.08 -14.22
CA ASN A 331 -19.75 -2.70 -13.33
C ASN A 331 -19.05 -3.46 -12.20
N GLU A 332 -18.04 -4.29 -12.50
CA GLU A 332 -17.25 -4.99 -11.48
C GLU A 332 -16.48 -4.02 -10.57
N ALA A 333 -16.03 -2.87 -11.10
CA ALA A 333 -15.37 -1.84 -10.30
C ALA A 333 -16.34 -1.12 -9.35
N THR A 334 -17.56 -0.83 -9.80
CA THR A 334 -18.57 -0.03 -9.07
C THR A 334 -19.44 -0.84 -8.11
N GLU A 335 -19.61 -2.15 -8.35
CA GLU A 335 -20.35 -3.06 -7.47
C GLU A 335 -19.58 -3.43 -6.19
N ASP A 336 -18.37 -2.90 -6.00
CA ASP A 336 -17.59 -3.11 -4.79
C ASP A 336 -18.32 -2.49 -3.57
N PRO A 337 -18.75 -3.28 -2.56
CA PRO A 337 -19.55 -2.76 -1.43
C PRO A 337 -18.86 -1.64 -0.63
N LEU A 338 -17.53 -1.60 -0.67
CA LEU A 338 -16.73 -0.58 0.01
C LEU A 338 -16.71 0.76 -0.71
N VAL A 339 -17.25 0.86 -1.93
CA VAL A 339 -17.31 2.09 -2.71
C VAL A 339 -18.60 2.88 -2.45
N PRO A 340 -18.51 4.20 -2.20
CA PRO A 340 -19.50 5.23 -2.46
C PRO A 340 -20.80 4.88 -3.20
N GLN A 341 -21.95 4.52 -2.60
CA GLN A 341 -23.17 4.43 -3.45
C GLN A 341 -23.63 5.83 -3.87
N GLU A 342 -23.36 6.81 -3.01
CA GLU A 342 -23.61 8.23 -3.22
C GLU A 342 -22.84 8.78 -4.42
N LEU A 343 -21.71 8.15 -4.79
CA LEU A 343 -20.91 8.49 -5.95
C LEU A 343 -21.38 7.74 -7.23
N GLY A 344 -22.51 7.05 -7.18
CA GLY A 344 -23.07 6.30 -8.31
C GLY A 344 -23.14 7.14 -9.60
N PRO A 345 -23.85 8.29 -9.62
CA PRO A 345 -23.95 9.14 -10.82
C PRO A 345 -22.59 9.60 -11.35
N GLN A 346 -21.64 9.81 -10.45
CA GLN A 346 -20.28 10.25 -10.75
C GLN A 346 -19.46 9.14 -11.42
N HIS A 347 -19.50 7.91 -10.90
CA HIS A 347 -18.83 6.78 -11.54
C HIS A 347 -19.42 6.46 -12.92
N GLU A 348 -20.72 6.62 -13.08
CA GLU A 348 -21.43 6.38 -14.34
C GLU A 348 -21.02 7.40 -15.42
N SER A 349 -20.59 8.61 -15.04
CA SER A 349 -20.06 9.61 -15.98
C SER A 349 -18.78 9.17 -16.71
N VAL A 350 -18.00 8.26 -16.12
CA VAL A 350 -16.78 7.69 -16.72
C VAL A 350 -17.08 6.65 -17.79
N ARG A 351 -18.31 6.11 -17.84
CA ARG A 351 -18.62 4.99 -18.72
C ARG A 351 -18.43 5.30 -20.19
N PHE A 352 -18.88 6.46 -20.66
CA PHE A 352 -18.78 6.80 -22.08
C PHE A 352 -17.32 7.03 -22.53
N PRO A 353 -16.49 7.82 -21.81
CA PRO A 353 -15.04 7.90 -22.08
C PRO A 353 -14.35 6.53 -22.08
N LEU A 354 -14.72 5.64 -21.16
CA LEU A 354 -14.16 4.28 -21.07
C LEU A 354 -14.54 3.43 -22.28
N VAL A 355 -15.79 3.51 -22.75
CA VAL A 355 -16.26 2.81 -23.96
C VAL A 355 -15.53 3.32 -25.20
N LYS A 356 -15.42 4.64 -25.38
CA LYS A 356 -14.65 5.24 -26.49
C LYS A 356 -13.19 4.76 -26.47
N SER A 357 -12.58 4.71 -25.30
CA SER A 357 -11.20 4.24 -25.12
C SER A 357 -11.05 2.75 -25.45
N ALA A 358 -11.98 1.91 -24.98
CA ALA A 358 -11.98 0.47 -25.25
C ALA A 358 -12.16 0.13 -26.73
N LEU A 359 -12.90 0.96 -27.48
CA LEU A 359 -13.08 0.83 -28.92
C LEU A 359 -11.81 1.21 -29.70
N THR A 360 -11.01 2.12 -29.14
CA THR A 360 -9.81 2.65 -29.80
C THR A 360 -8.56 1.83 -29.45
N ASP A 361 -8.40 1.44 -28.19
CA ASP A 361 -7.17 0.83 -27.68
C ASP A 361 -7.45 -0.55 -27.07
N ALA A 362 -6.89 -1.57 -27.71
CA ALA A 362 -7.00 -2.94 -27.25
C ALA A 362 -6.17 -3.24 -26.00
N THR A 363 -5.10 -2.48 -25.79
CA THR A 363 -4.14 -2.66 -24.69
C THR A 363 -4.77 -2.37 -23.33
N LEU A 364 -5.92 -1.70 -23.31
CA LEU A 364 -6.78 -1.58 -22.13
C LEU A 364 -7.04 -2.93 -21.48
N PHE A 365 -7.26 -3.99 -22.27
CA PHE A 365 -7.54 -5.33 -21.74
C PHE A 365 -6.34 -6.28 -21.83
N THR A 366 -5.44 -6.10 -22.79
CA THR A 366 -4.37 -7.08 -23.06
C THR A 366 -3.04 -6.75 -22.36
N ALA A 367 -2.71 -5.48 -22.16
CA ALA A 367 -1.44 -5.10 -21.55
C ALA A 367 -1.40 -5.50 -20.06
N LEU A 368 -0.20 -5.60 -19.48
CA LEU A 368 -0.04 -5.79 -18.04
C LEU A 368 -0.41 -4.54 -17.23
N THR A 369 -0.12 -3.34 -17.75
CA THR A 369 -0.42 -2.04 -17.13
C THR A 369 -1.03 -1.11 -18.17
N HIS A 370 -2.11 -0.40 -17.84
CA HIS A 370 -2.73 0.61 -18.71
C HIS A 370 -3.13 1.84 -17.88
N PRO A 371 -2.82 3.08 -18.32
CA PRO A 371 -3.09 4.29 -17.54
C PRO A 371 -4.54 4.42 -17.09
N LEU A 372 -5.49 4.19 -18.00
CA LEU A 372 -6.93 4.27 -17.69
C LEU A 372 -7.36 3.24 -16.63
N ARG A 373 -6.77 2.05 -16.62
CA ARG A 373 -7.05 1.05 -15.58
C ARG A 373 -6.49 1.49 -14.24
N SER A 374 -5.27 2.02 -14.22
CA SER A 374 -4.67 2.54 -13.00
C SER A 374 -5.53 3.66 -12.42
N LEU A 375 -6.01 4.57 -13.27
CA LEU A 375 -6.83 5.70 -12.87
C LEU A 375 -8.21 5.29 -12.32
N VAL A 376 -8.90 4.35 -12.98
CA VAL A 376 -10.15 3.77 -12.46
C VAL A 376 -9.92 3.08 -11.11
N ASN A 377 -8.84 2.30 -11.00
CA ASN A 377 -8.53 1.61 -9.74
C ASN A 377 -8.17 2.56 -8.60
N GLU A 378 -7.45 3.64 -8.90
CA GLU A 378 -7.13 4.69 -7.94
C GLU A 378 -8.39 5.45 -7.52
N LEU A 379 -9.27 5.80 -8.46
CA LEU A 379 -10.57 6.39 -8.16
C LEU A 379 -11.37 5.51 -7.20
N MET A 380 -11.50 4.20 -7.49
CA MET A 380 -12.23 3.26 -6.62
C MET A 380 -11.58 3.14 -5.23
N LEU A 381 -10.25 3.09 -5.15
CA LEU A 381 -9.54 3.04 -3.88
C LEU A 381 -9.74 4.31 -3.04
N LYS A 382 -9.63 5.49 -3.66
CA LYS A 382 -9.82 6.78 -2.98
C LYS A 382 -11.27 6.97 -2.55
N ALA A 383 -12.23 6.57 -3.39
CA ALA A 383 -13.65 6.56 -3.03
C ALA A 383 -13.90 5.65 -1.81
N ALA A 384 -13.36 4.44 -1.78
CA ALA A 384 -13.51 3.53 -0.65
C ALA A 384 -12.82 4.04 0.63
N THR A 385 -11.62 4.62 0.49
CA THR A 385 -10.85 5.15 1.63
C THR A 385 -11.46 6.43 2.20
N SER A 386 -12.08 7.27 1.38
CA SER A 386 -12.75 8.49 1.83
C SER A 386 -13.96 8.19 2.72
N ARG A 387 -14.68 7.08 2.47
CA ARG A 387 -15.74 6.59 3.35
C ARG A 387 -15.22 6.26 4.75
N VAL A 388 -14.10 5.56 4.81
CA VAL A 388 -13.51 5.05 6.05
C VAL A 388 -12.84 6.17 6.85
N THR A 389 -12.13 7.07 6.18
CA THR A 389 -11.38 8.16 6.85
C THR A 389 -12.23 9.40 7.11
N GLY A 390 -13.33 9.60 6.38
CA GLY A 390 -14.13 10.83 6.42
C GLY A 390 -13.40 12.08 5.91
N THR A 391 -12.18 11.92 5.37
CA THR A 391 -11.31 13.05 5.00
C THR A 391 -11.83 13.75 3.74
N VAL A 392 -11.88 15.08 3.80
CA VAL A 392 -12.31 15.92 2.69
C VAL A 392 -11.32 15.81 1.52
N GLU A 393 -10.03 15.64 1.83
CA GLU A 393 -8.95 15.49 0.86
C GLU A 393 -9.11 14.23 -0.02
N ALA A 394 -9.52 13.11 0.59
CA ALA A 394 -9.74 11.87 -0.16
C ALA A 394 -10.96 11.97 -1.09
N ARG A 395 -11.99 12.73 -0.69
CA ARG A 395 -13.15 13.04 -1.55
C ARG A 395 -12.77 13.96 -2.71
N GLN A 396 -12.08 15.06 -2.43
CA GLN A 396 -11.59 16.00 -3.46
C GLN A 396 -10.68 15.30 -4.47
N MET A 397 -9.79 14.40 -4.02
CA MET A 397 -8.94 13.64 -4.92
C MET A 397 -9.75 12.71 -5.83
N ALA A 398 -10.77 12.03 -5.30
CA ALA A 398 -11.67 11.22 -6.12
C ALA A 398 -12.41 12.07 -7.16
N GLU A 399 -12.89 13.26 -6.79
CA GLU A 399 -13.53 14.20 -7.71
C GLU A 399 -12.57 14.69 -8.81
N VAL A 400 -11.33 15.02 -8.48
CA VAL A 400 -10.30 15.43 -9.46
C VAL A 400 -9.97 14.28 -10.42
N LEU A 401 -9.74 13.07 -9.90
CA LEU A 401 -9.46 11.90 -10.74
C LEU A 401 -10.63 11.58 -11.68
N GLN A 402 -11.85 11.75 -11.20
CA GLN A 402 -13.05 11.62 -12.02
C GLN A 402 -13.12 12.72 -13.10
N GLN A 403 -12.83 13.98 -12.77
CA GLN A 403 -12.79 15.05 -13.76
C GLN A 403 -11.76 14.77 -14.85
N VAL A 404 -10.58 14.27 -14.49
CA VAL A 404 -9.55 13.87 -15.47
C VAL A 404 -10.05 12.75 -16.38
N LEU A 405 -10.76 11.76 -15.84
CA LEU A 405 -11.37 10.69 -16.63
C LEU A 405 -12.46 11.19 -17.58
N VAL A 406 -13.27 12.15 -17.14
CA VAL A 406 -14.34 12.76 -17.96
C VAL A 406 -13.76 13.69 -19.02
N GLN A 407 -12.70 14.42 -18.71
CA GLN A 407 -11.97 15.28 -19.65
C GLN A 407 -11.20 14.50 -20.72
N PHE A 408 -11.02 13.19 -20.53
CA PHE A 408 -10.50 12.30 -21.57
C PHE A 408 -11.55 12.10 -22.66
N ASP A 409 -11.73 13.12 -23.50
CA ASP A 409 -12.68 13.12 -24.59
C ASP A 409 -12.00 12.75 -25.91
N LEU A 410 -12.29 11.54 -26.38
CA LEU A 410 -11.88 11.09 -27.71
C LEU A 410 -12.90 11.58 -28.74
N ALA A 411 -12.41 12.24 -29.79
CA ALA A 411 -13.26 12.72 -30.87
C ALA A 411 -14.05 11.56 -31.50
N PRO A 412 -15.37 11.70 -31.72
CA PRO A 412 -16.21 10.61 -32.20
C PRO A 412 -15.79 10.09 -33.58
N ASP A 413 -15.28 10.94 -34.48
CA ASP A 413 -14.74 10.54 -35.77
C ASP A 413 -13.54 9.58 -35.64
N PHE A 414 -12.64 9.89 -34.71
CA PHE A 414 -11.46 9.05 -34.44
C PHE A 414 -11.86 7.67 -33.89
N VAL A 415 -12.84 7.63 -32.98
CA VAL A 415 -13.38 6.36 -32.46
C VAL A 415 -14.02 5.54 -33.59
N ARG A 416 -14.77 6.20 -34.48
CA ARG A 416 -15.40 5.57 -35.64
C ARG A 416 -14.37 4.92 -36.56
N GLU A 417 -13.29 5.64 -36.89
CA GLU A 417 -12.19 5.09 -37.70
C GLU A 417 -11.51 3.89 -37.04
N ALA A 418 -11.27 3.96 -35.73
CA ALA A 418 -10.68 2.86 -34.97
C ALA A 418 -11.58 1.60 -35.00
N MET A 419 -12.90 1.75 -34.95
CA MET A 419 -13.85 0.63 -35.05
C MET A 419 -13.75 -0.15 -36.37
N LEU A 420 -13.38 0.51 -37.48
CA LEU A 420 -13.23 -0.14 -38.79
C LEU A 420 -12.02 -1.10 -38.82
N THR A 421 -11.00 -0.82 -38.01
CA THR A 421 -9.73 -1.55 -37.98
C THR A 421 -9.55 -2.39 -36.71
N ALA A 422 -10.50 -2.33 -35.79
CA ALA A 422 -10.46 -3.06 -34.52
C ALA A 422 -10.31 -4.57 -34.72
N GLN A 423 -9.43 -5.16 -33.91
CA GLN A 423 -9.23 -6.60 -33.85
C GLN A 423 -9.92 -7.20 -32.62
N PRO A 424 -10.35 -8.47 -32.68
CA PRO A 424 -10.92 -9.14 -31.52
C PRO A 424 -9.88 -9.39 -30.43
N ILE A 425 -10.35 -9.50 -29.19
CA ILE A 425 -9.54 -10.00 -28.06
C ILE A 425 -9.80 -11.48 -27.91
N SER A 426 -8.76 -12.26 -27.62
CA SER A 426 -8.91 -13.67 -27.29
C SER A 426 -9.62 -13.85 -25.94
N GLU A 427 -10.39 -14.93 -25.81
CA GLU A 427 -11.06 -15.29 -24.54
C GLU A 427 -10.05 -15.50 -23.39
N GLU A 428 -8.84 -15.96 -23.70
CA GLU A 428 -7.77 -16.13 -22.71
C GLU A 428 -7.27 -14.80 -22.14
N GLU A 429 -7.12 -13.78 -22.99
CA GLU A 429 -6.74 -12.43 -22.55
C GLU A 429 -7.86 -11.77 -21.74
N ILE A 430 -9.13 -11.96 -22.15
CA ILE A 430 -10.30 -11.50 -21.41
C ILE A 430 -10.35 -12.15 -20.02
N ALA A 431 -10.18 -13.47 -19.94
CA ALA A 431 -10.16 -14.20 -18.68
C ALA A 431 -9.03 -13.71 -17.76
N ARG A 432 -7.80 -13.62 -18.30
CA ARG A 432 -6.63 -13.09 -17.58
C ARG A 432 -6.87 -11.67 -17.05
N PHE A 433 -7.48 -10.82 -17.87
CA PHE A 433 -7.82 -9.45 -17.48
C PHE A 433 -8.74 -9.42 -16.26
N PHE A 434 -9.89 -10.11 -16.31
CA PHE A 434 -10.85 -10.11 -15.21
C PHE A 434 -10.36 -10.84 -13.96
N GLU A 435 -9.52 -11.88 -14.10
CA GLU A 435 -8.82 -12.48 -12.96
C GLU A 435 -7.87 -11.49 -12.28
N GLY A 436 -7.16 -10.68 -13.08
CA GLY A 436 -6.37 -9.55 -12.58
C GLY A 436 -7.21 -8.54 -11.82
N GLN A 437 -8.35 -8.12 -12.40
CA GLN A 437 -9.25 -7.16 -11.76
C GLN A 437 -9.85 -7.69 -10.45
N ARG A 438 -10.26 -8.96 -10.41
CA ARG A 438 -10.75 -9.60 -9.17
C ARG A 438 -9.67 -9.62 -8.07
N ARG A 439 -8.42 -9.98 -8.41
CA ARG A 439 -7.30 -9.94 -7.46
C ARG A 439 -7.03 -8.52 -6.97
N GLN A 440 -7.06 -7.54 -7.86
CA GLN A 440 -6.85 -6.14 -7.49
C GLN A 440 -7.97 -5.61 -6.59
N ALA A 441 -9.24 -5.91 -6.90
CA ALA A 441 -10.37 -5.57 -6.06
C ALA A 441 -10.25 -6.19 -4.66
N GLN A 442 -9.80 -7.45 -4.57
CA GLN A 442 -9.53 -8.10 -3.29
C GLN A 442 -8.43 -7.39 -2.49
N GLN A 443 -7.31 -7.02 -3.13
CA GLN A 443 -6.23 -6.26 -2.48
C GLN A 443 -6.71 -4.88 -1.98
N ARG A 444 -7.53 -4.17 -2.76
CA ARG A 444 -8.14 -2.91 -2.31
C ARG A 444 -9.01 -3.11 -1.08
N ARG A 445 -9.87 -4.15 -1.08
CA ARG A 445 -10.72 -4.47 0.07
C ARG A 445 -9.90 -4.74 1.32
N GLU A 446 -8.84 -5.52 1.20
CA GLU A 446 -7.92 -5.78 2.30
C GLU A 446 -7.28 -4.49 2.82
N ALA A 447 -6.77 -3.63 1.94
CA ALA A 447 -6.19 -2.34 2.32
C ALA A 447 -7.19 -1.45 3.09
N VAL A 448 -8.43 -1.33 2.59
CA VAL A 448 -9.48 -0.51 3.22
C VAL A 448 -9.89 -1.10 4.57
N VAL A 449 -10.00 -2.42 4.69
CA VAL A 449 -10.30 -3.09 5.96
C VAL A 449 -9.19 -2.88 6.99
N GLN A 450 -7.92 -2.95 6.58
CA GLN A 450 -6.80 -2.70 7.48
C GLN A 450 -6.77 -1.24 7.96
N GLU A 451 -7.06 -0.29 7.08
CA GLU A 451 -7.15 1.12 7.45
C GLU A 451 -8.31 1.37 8.43
N ALA A 452 -9.48 0.77 8.21
CA ALA A 452 -10.60 0.85 9.13
C ALA A 452 -10.24 0.30 10.53
N LYS A 453 -9.52 -0.83 10.59
CA LYS A 453 -9.01 -1.38 11.85
C LYS A 453 -8.04 -0.44 12.54
N ARG A 454 -7.09 0.14 11.79
CA ARG A 454 -6.09 1.09 12.31
C ARG A 454 -6.76 2.32 12.91
N LEU A 455 -7.77 2.88 12.24
CA LEU A 455 -8.55 4.00 12.74
C LEU A 455 -9.28 3.65 14.04
N VAL A 456 -9.99 2.51 14.07
CA VAL A 456 -10.70 2.08 15.28
C VAL A 456 -9.73 1.84 16.45
N VAL A 457 -8.60 1.18 16.23
CA VAL A 457 -7.56 1.01 17.27
C VAL A 457 -7.08 2.36 17.80
N ARG A 458 -6.79 3.32 16.92
CA ARG A 458 -6.40 4.67 17.32
C ARG A 458 -7.49 5.37 18.14
N GLU A 459 -8.76 5.26 17.75
CA GLU A 459 -9.88 5.85 18.51
C GLU A 459 -10.05 5.20 19.90
N LEU A 460 -9.81 3.89 20.00
CA LEU A 460 -9.79 3.14 21.27
C LEU A 460 -8.62 3.60 22.15
N GLU A 461 -7.41 3.69 21.59
CA GLU A 461 -6.22 4.17 22.29
C GLU A 461 -6.42 5.61 22.79
N LEU A 462 -6.88 6.53 21.93
CA LEU A 462 -7.10 7.93 22.30
C LEU A 462 -8.08 8.08 23.46
N ARG A 463 -9.13 7.27 23.52
CA ARG A 463 -10.14 7.33 24.60
C ARG A 463 -9.77 6.53 25.84
N THR A 464 -8.81 5.62 25.77
CA THR A 464 -8.35 4.84 26.93
C THR A 464 -7.04 5.36 27.50
N PHE A 465 -6.30 6.18 26.74
CA PHE A 465 -5.00 6.70 27.14
C PHE A 465 -5.10 7.55 28.41
N GLY A 466 -4.28 7.23 29.42
CA GLY A 466 -4.26 7.93 30.70
C GLY A 466 -5.45 7.66 31.62
N ARG A 467 -6.42 6.83 31.19
CA ARG A 467 -7.63 6.50 31.96
C ARG A 467 -7.44 5.20 32.75
N PRO A 468 -7.85 5.12 34.03
CA PRO A 468 -7.71 3.92 34.85
C PRO A 468 -8.78 2.86 34.50
N ILE A 469 -8.72 2.27 33.30
CA ILE A 469 -9.74 1.33 32.81
C ILE A 469 -9.46 -0.12 33.27
N PRO A 470 -10.45 -0.88 33.76
CA PRO A 470 -10.29 -2.28 34.13
C PRO A 470 -9.88 -3.18 32.95
N HIS A 471 -8.98 -4.14 33.17
CA HIS A 471 -8.57 -5.09 32.13
C HIS A 471 -9.75 -5.84 31.48
N PRO A 472 -10.81 -6.27 32.22
CA PRO A 472 -11.99 -6.87 31.59
C PRO A 472 -12.72 -5.94 30.62
N ALA A 473 -12.76 -4.63 30.88
CA ALA A 473 -13.34 -3.64 29.97
C ALA A 473 -12.48 -3.47 28.71
N ILE A 474 -11.15 -3.39 28.84
CA ILE A 474 -10.24 -3.38 27.69
C ILE A 474 -10.40 -4.64 26.83
N LYS A 475 -10.56 -5.81 27.46
CA LYS A 475 -10.85 -7.06 26.75
C LYS A 475 -12.17 -6.97 25.98
N PHE A 476 -13.25 -6.50 26.60
CA PHE A 476 -14.53 -6.27 25.94
C PHE A 476 -14.41 -5.33 24.73
N LEU A 477 -13.69 -4.21 24.90
CA LEU A 477 -13.46 -3.25 23.81
C LEU A 477 -12.71 -3.90 22.64
N ASN A 478 -11.70 -4.72 22.90
CA ASN A 478 -10.92 -5.37 21.84
C ASN A 478 -11.64 -6.56 21.18
N THR A 479 -12.41 -7.34 21.93
CA THR A 479 -13.01 -8.58 21.41
C THR A 479 -14.41 -8.41 20.84
N SER A 480 -15.15 -7.40 21.30
CA SER A 480 -16.58 -7.24 21.02
C SER A 480 -16.88 -5.87 20.41
N TRP A 481 -16.50 -4.78 21.08
CA TRP A 481 -16.89 -3.42 20.64
C TRP A 481 -16.06 -2.91 19.45
N GLY A 482 -14.75 -3.12 19.43
CA GLY A 482 -13.86 -2.74 18.35
C GLY A 482 -14.22 -3.39 17.01
N PRO A 483 -14.44 -4.72 16.95
CA PRO A 483 -14.94 -5.37 15.74
C PRO A 483 -16.29 -4.83 15.25
N LEU A 484 -17.20 -4.47 16.16
CA LEU A 484 -18.47 -3.80 15.83
C LEU A 484 -18.23 -2.44 15.18
N LEU A 485 -17.37 -1.61 15.79
CA LEU A 485 -17.00 -0.28 15.27
C LEU A 485 -16.38 -0.39 13.87
N VAL A 486 -15.49 -1.36 13.63
CA VAL A 486 -14.89 -1.60 12.30
C VAL A 486 -15.97 -1.98 11.29
N LYS A 487 -16.87 -2.89 11.65
CA LYS A 487 -17.97 -3.30 10.76
C LYS A 487 -18.86 -2.11 10.39
N ARG A 488 -19.26 -1.31 11.38
CA ARG A 488 -20.14 -0.15 11.19
C ARG A 488 -19.45 0.95 10.37
N LEU A 489 -18.16 1.17 10.61
CA LEU A 489 -17.32 2.08 9.85
C LEU A 489 -17.23 1.68 8.37
N LEU A 490 -17.04 0.39 8.07
CA LEU A 490 -17.00 -0.10 6.68
C LEU A 490 -18.36 -0.01 5.98
N GLN A 491 -19.46 -0.23 6.71
CA GLN A 491 -20.82 -0.22 6.16
C GLN A 491 -21.34 1.20 5.88
N HIS A 492 -21.08 2.14 6.79
CA HIS A 492 -21.74 3.44 6.76
C HIS A 492 -20.76 4.62 6.68
N GLY A 493 -19.47 4.40 6.95
CA GLY A 493 -18.45 5.45 6.99
C GLY A 493 -18.39 6.23 8.30
N ALA A 494 -17.32 7.01 8.47
CA ALA A 494 -17.04 7.78 9.68
C ALA A 494 -18.05 8.92 9.91
N ASP A 495 -18.69 9.40 8.83
CA ASP A 495 -19.65 10.50 8.92
C ASP A 495 -21.06 10.08 9.34
N ASN A 496 -21.31 8.78 9.49
CA ASN A 496 -22.63 8.28 9.80
C ASN A 496 -22.98 8.42 11.29
N ALA A 497 -24.23 8.82 11.57
CA ALA A 497 -24.75 9.00 12.92
C ALA A 497 -24.64 7.72 13.78
N HIS A 498 -24.85 6.54 13.21
CA HIS A 498 -24.75 5.27 13.94
C HIS A 498 -23.33 4.97 14.42
N TRP A 499 -22.30 5.30 13.62
CA TRP A 499 -20.91 5.12 14.03
C TRP A 499 -20.52 6.10 15.14
N ARG A 500 -20.92 7.38 15.03
CA ARG A 500 -20.71 8.38 16.08
C ARG A 500 -21.42 8.00 17.39
N ALA A 501 -22.66 7.51 17.30
CA ALA A 501 -23.42 7.06 18.47
C ALA A 501 -22.74 5.89 19.20
N ASP A 502 -22.07 4.97 18.50
CA ASP A 502 -21.33 3.88 19.15
C ASP A 502 -20.04 4.35 19.83
N LEU A 503 -19.39 5.38 19.29
CA LEU A 503 -18.27 6.04 19.97
C LEU A 503 -18.75 6.78 21.22
N GLU A 504 -19.90 7.46 21.16
CA GLU A 504 -20.50 8.11 22.35
C GLU A 504 -20.90 7.09 23.43
N ARG A 505 -21.45 5.94 23.04
CA ARG A 505 -21.73 4.84 23.99
C ARG A 505 -20.47 4.29 24.63
N MET A 506 -19.38 4.18 23.85
CA MET A 506 -18.08 3.79 24.38
C MET A 506 -17.56 4.83 25.38
N GLU A 507 -17.70 6.13 25.08
CA GLU A 507 -17.30 7.19 25.99
C GLU A 507 -18.08 7.12 27.30
N LYS A 508 -19.42 6.98 27.24
CA LYS A 508 -20.27 6.79 28.42
C LYS A 508 -19.86 5.57 29.24
N LEU A 509 -19.46 4.48 28.60
CA LEU A 509 -18.96 3.29 29.28
C LEU A 509 -17.69 3.59 30.06
N LEU A 510 -16.75 4.33 29.46
CA LEU A 510 -15.50 4.71 30.08
C LEU A 510 -15.72 5.69 31.23
N ASP A 511 -16.58 6.70 31.05
CA ASP A 511 -16.97 7.67 32.07
C ASP A 511 -17.56 6.97 33.31
N GLU A 512 -18.54 6.07 33.11
CA GLU A 512 -19.17 5.30 34.19
C GLU A 512 -18.16 4.42 34.94
N LEU A 513 -17.17 3.84 34.24
CA LEU A 513 -16.12 3.04 34.87
C LEU A 513 -15.08 3.87 35.65
N GLU A 514 -14.89 5.14 35.29
CA GLU A 514 -14.00 6.06 36.00
C GLU A 514 -14.65 6.66 37.24
N THR A 515 -15.93 7.02 37.15
CA THR A 515 -16.68 7.61 38.28
C THR A 515 -17.21 6.56 39.26
N SER A 516 -17.07 5.27 38.94
CA SER A 516 -17.55 4.18 39.78
C SER A 516 -16.63 3.92 40.96
N ASP A 517 -17.15 4.16 42.17
CA ASP A 517 -16.56 3.67 43.42
C ASP A 517 -16.85 2.17 43.68
N GLY A 518 -17.48 1.48 42.71
CA GLY A 518 -17.88 0.09 42.85
C GLY A 518 -19.10 -0.13 43.76
N GLU A 519 -20.03 0.84 43.78
CA GLU A 519 -21.31 0.71 44.47
C GLU A 519 -22.08 -0.54 43.99
N MET A 520 -22.69 -1.22 44.97
CA MET A 520 -23.46 -2.44 44.78
C MET A 520 -24.84 -2.26 45.43
N PRO A 521 -25.96 -2.41 44.67
CA PRO A 521 -26.03 -2.80 43.26
C PRO A 521 -25.51 -1.69 42.32
N PRO A 522 -25.05 -2.04 41.10
CA PRO A 522 -24.66 -1.05 40.10
C PRO A 522 -25.84 -0.12 39.78
N PRO A 523 -25.57 1.16 39.47
CA PRO A 523 -26.61 2.13 39.20
C PRO A 523 -27.46 1.71 38.00
N PRO A 524 -28.74 2.15 37.93
CA PRO A 524 -29.61 1.84 36.81
C PRO A 524 -29.06 2.36 35.47
N SER A 525 -28.23 3.42 35.47
CA SER A 525 -27.53 3.92 34.28
C SER A 525 -26.60 2.85 33.68
N TRP A 526 -25.79 2.19 34.52
CA TRP A 526 -24.90 1.09 34.12
C TRP A 526 -25.66 -0.08 33.51
N GLN A 527 -26.74 -0.53 34.15
CA GLN A 527 -27.55 -1.65 33.66
C GLN A 527 -28.19 -1.33 32.30
N THR A 528 -28.67 -0.10 32.13
CA THR A 528 -29.23 0.37 30.86
C THR A 528 -28.16 0.39 29.77
N LEU A 529 -26.97 0.90 30.08
CA LEU A 529 -25.85 0.95 29.12
C LEU A 529 -25.40 -0.45 28.67
N VAL A 530 -25.23 -1.39 29.60
CA VAL A 530 -24.89 -2.79 29.27
C VAL A 530 -25.97 -3.42 28.39
N ALA A 531 -27.24 -3.18 28.68
CA ALA A 531 -28.35 -3.68 27.86
C ALA A 531 -28.34 -3.07 26.44
N GLU A 532 -28.13 -1.76 26.31
CA GLU A 532 -28.00 -1.08 25.02
C GLU A 532 -26.83 -1.64 24.20
N MET A 533 -25.63 -1.74 24.79
CA MET A 533 -24.46 -2.27 24.09
C MET A 533 -24.66 -3.73 23.67
N SER A 534 -25.35 -4.53 24.48
CA SER A 534 -25.68 -5.92 24.15
C SER A 534 -26.69 -6.02 23.01
N ALA A 535 -27.67 -5.12 22.97
CA ALA A 535 -28.63 -5.03 21.88
C ALA A 535 -27.95 -4.65 20.56
N GLU A 536 -27.01 -3.70 20.59
CA GLU A 536 -26.23 -3.31 19.41
C GLU A 536 -25.33 -4.45 18.89
N LEU A 537 -24.69 -5.21 19.78
CA LEU A 537 -23.91 -6.40 19.40
C LEU A 537 -24.79 -7.49 18.78
N SER A 538 -26.00 -7.68 19.32
CA SER A 538 -26.98 -8.63 18.78
C SER A 538 -27.50 -8.19 17.42
N ALA A 539 -27.86 -6.91 17.26
CA ALA A 539 -28.29 -6.34 15.99
C ALA A 539 -27.20 -6.42 14.91
N ALA A 540 -25.93 -6.37 15.31
CA ALA A 540 -24.81 -6.58 14.42
C ALA A 540 -24.55 -8.06 14.07
N GLY A 541 -25.35 -9.00 14.57
CA GLY A 541 -25.28 -10.43 14.23
C GLY A 541 -24.30 -11.25 15.10
N MET A 542 -23.92 -10.75 16.28
CA MET A 542 -23.14 -11.54 17.23
C MET A 542 -24.00 -12.66 17.84
N SER A 543 -23.44 -13.85 18.04
CA SER A 543 -24.18 -14.97 18.65
C SER A 543 -24.57 -14.67 20.10
N ALA A 544 -25.70 -15.22 20.54
CA ALA A 544 -26.21 -15.01 21.91
C ALA A 544 -25.20 -15.43 22.98
N GLU A 545 -24.38 -16.46 22.73
CA GLU A 545 -23.30 -16.89 23.62
C GLU A 545 -22.21 -15.82 23.77
N ARG A 546 -21.74 -15.26 22.66
CA ARG A 546 -20.71 -14.20 22.67
C ARG A 546 -21.22 -12.89 23.27
N VAL A 547 -22.51 -12.59 23.10
CA VAL A 547 -23.15 -11.44 23.76
C VAL A 547 -23.16 -11.63 25.29
N LYS A 548 -23.47 -12.84 25.78
CA LYS A 548 -23.40 -13.17 27.22
C LYS A 548 -21.96 -13.07 27.76
N GLU A 549 -20.97 -13.57 27.01
CA GLU A 549 -19.55 -13.41 27.40
C GLU A 549 -19.15 -11.93 27.48
N ALA A 550 -19.62 -11.10 26.54
CA ALA A 550 -19.37 -9.68 26.52
C ALA A 550 -20.02 -8.97 27.74
N GLN A 551 -21.24 -9.34 28.11
CA GLN A 551 -21.91 -8.87 29.33
C GLN A 551 -21.13 -9.26 30.59
N ALA A 552 -20.68 -10.52 30.69
CA ALA A 552 -19.89 -10.99 31.82
C ALA A 552 -18.56 -10.22 31.98
N LEU A 553 -17.91 -9.84 30.87
CA LEU A 553 -16.72 -8.99 30.90
C LEU A 553 -17.01 -7.61 31.48
N LEU A 554 -18.14 -7.00 31.13
CA LEU A 554 -18.55 -5.71 31.67
C LEU A 554 -18.89 -5.79 33.16
N GLU A 555 -19.61 -6.82 33.59
CA GLU A 555 -19.89 -7.06 35.02
C GLU A 555 -18.61 -7.23 35.84
N THR A 556 -17.66 -8.01 35.30
CA THR A 556 -16.34 -8.20 35.94
C THR A 556 -15.53 -6.89 35.95
N ALA A 557 -15.67 -6.05 34.93
CA ALA A 557 -15.03 -4.74 34.88
C ALA A 557 -15.56 -3.82 35.98
N TRP A 558 -16.88 -3.77 36.17
CA TRP A 558 -17.52 -2.98 37.23
C TRP A 558 -17.04 -3.40 38.62
N GLN A 559 -16.99 -4.71 38.89
CA GLN A 559 -16.49 -5.25 40.15
C GLN A 559 -15.00 -4.95 40.38
N SER A 560 -14.21 -4.91 39.31
CA SER A 560 -12.76 -4.63 39.38
C SER A 560 -12.46 -3.14 39.60
N ALA A 561 -13.33 -2.23 39.13
CA ALA A 561 -13.20 -0.79 39.39
C ALA A 561 -13.21 -0.50 40.91
N ARG A 562 -14.04 -1.23 41.67
CA ARG A 562 -14.10 -1.18 43.15
C ARG A 562 -12.76 -1.43 43.85
N GLN A 563 -11.94 -2.34 43.32
CA GLN A 563 -10.71 -2.80 44.00
C GLN A 563 -9.53 -1.83 43.85
N ARG A 564 -9.70 -0.73 43.11
CA ARG A 564 -8.64 0.24 42.79
C ARG A 564 -8.57 1.45 43.70
N LEU A 565 -9.46 1.57 44.68
CA LEU A 565 -9.37 2.63 45.69
C LEU A 565 -8.10 2.42 46.55
N PRO A 566 -7.16 3.39 46.59
CA PRO A 566 -6.10 3.37 47.59
C PRO A 566 -6.72 3.60 48.97
N PHE A 567 -6.35 2.74 49.93
CA PHE A 567 -6.58 2.98 51.36
C PHE A 567 -5.85 4.23 51.86
#